data_AF-A0A838V5L8-F1
#
_entry.id   AF-A0A838V5L8-F1
#
_cell.length_a   1.000
_cell.length_b   1.000
_cell.length_c   1.000
_cell.angle_alpha   90.00
_cell.angle_beta   90.00
_cell.angle_gamma   90.00
#
_symmetry.space_group_name_H-M   'P 1'
#
loop_
_entity.id
_entity.type
_entity.pdbx_description
1 polymer ?
#
loop_
_entity_poly.entity_id
_entity_poly.type
_entity_poly.pdbx_seq_one_letter_code
_entity_poly.pdbx_strand_id
1 'polypeptide(L)'
;MSDLFSERDPQRVAQKLSALERFATRRDRFLERLDFHALGVQTCREIVMADNYLAETIMFGQLYAQHLADMIALGTQLTSEAKRAA
;
A
#
# COMPACT_ATOMS: atom_id res chain seq x y z
N MET A 1 -9.04 1.13 -8.83
CA MET A 1 -9.01 0.28 -7.61
C MET A 1 -7.66 -0.42 -7.61
N SER A 2 -6.84 -0.27 -6.56
CA SER A 2 -5.46 -0.79 -6.55
C SER A 2 -5.48 -2.31 -6.49
N ASP A 3 -4.92 -2.97 -7.51
CA ASP A 3 -4.67 -4.43 -7.58
C ASP A 3 -3.56 -4.88 -6.59
N LEU A 4 -3.40 -4.15 -5.47
CA LEU A 4 -2.37 -4.42 -4.47
C LEU A 4 -2.74 -5.64 -3.62
N PHE A 5 -3.98 -5.68 -3.12
CA PHE A 5 -4.45 -6.73 -2.19
C PHE A 5 -4.82 -8.06 -2.88
N SER A 6 -4.87 -8.07 -4.21
CA SER A 6 -5.01 -9.26 -5.05
C SER A 6 -3.67 -9.86 -5.44
N GLU A 7 -2.57 -9.10 -5.39
CA GLU A 7 -1.22 -9.59 -5.69
C GLU A 7 -0.71 -10.48 -4.55
N ARG A 8 -0.10 -11.61 -4.90
CA ARG A 8 0.39 -12.62 -3.94
C ARG A 8 1.92 -12.69 -3.89
N ASP A 9 2.60 -12.13 -4.88
CA ASP A 9 4.06 -12.00 -4.88
C ASP A 9 4.48 -10.82 -3.98
N PRO A 10 5.18 -11.06 -2.85
CA PRO A 10 5.60 -9.99 -1.94
C PRO A 10 6.50 -8.95 -2.61
N GLN A 11 7.32 -9.34 -3.60
CA GLN A 11 8.19 -8.39 -4.29
C GLN A 11 7.37 -7.44 -5.15
N ARG A 12 6.34 -7.94 -5.83
CA ARG A 12 5.42 -7.10 -6.61
C ARG A 12 4.58 -6.20 -5.72
N VAL A 13 4.11 -6.70 -4.57
CA VAL A 13 3.42 -5.88 -3.57
C VAL A 13 4.33 -4.74 -3.09
N ALA A 14 5.59 -5.03 -2.75
CA ALA A 14 6.57 -4.03 -2.34
C ALA A 14 6.85 -2.99 -3.43
N GLN A 15 6.96 -3.40 -4.70
CA GLN A 15 7.13 -2.48 -5.83
C GLN A 15 5.91 -1.56 -6.02
N LYS A 16 4.69 -2.12 -5.95
CA LYS A 16 3.44 -1.35 -6.04
C LYS A 16 3.33 -0.36 -4.87
N LEU A 17 3.66 -0.77 -3.65
CA LEU A 17 3.69 0.11 -2.47
C LEU A 17 4.68 1.26 -2.63
N SER A 18 5.90 0.95 -3.03
CA SER A 18 6.93 1.97 -3.25
C SER A 18 6.52 2.98 -4.33
N ALA A 19 5.78 2.54 -5.36
CA ALA A 19 5.21 3.45 -6.36
C ALA A 19 4.10 4.35 -5.79
N LEU A 20 3.22 3.81 -4.93
CA LEU A 20 2.18 4.56 -4.23
C LEU A 20 2.77 5.58 -3.26
N GLU A 21 3.79 5.22 -2.48
CA GLU A 21 4.48 6.13 -1.57
C GLU A 21 5.12 7.30 -2.33
N ARG A 22 5.83 7.02 -3.44
CA ARG A 22 6.38 8.08 -4.30
C ARG A 22 5.29 8.97 -4.90
N PHE A 23 4.14 8.40 -5.24
CA PHE A 23 3.00 9.17 -5.72
C PHE A 23 2.42 10.06 -4.63
N ALA A 24 2.20 9.54 -3.42
CA ALA A 24 1.75 10.29 -2.25
C ALA A 24 2.68 11.48 -2.00
N THR A 25 4.00 11.27 -1.93
CA THR A 25 4.97 12.37 -1.73
C THR A 25 4.89 13.44 -2.83
N ARG A 26 4.68 13.07 -4.10
CA ARG A 26 4.51 14.05 -5.18
C ARG A 26 3.20 14.82 -5.03
N ARG A 27 2.12 14.14 -4.63
CA ARG A 27 0.81 14.73 -4.40
C ARG A 27 0.84 15.69 -3.21
N ASP A 28 1.48 15.33 -2.11
CA ASP A 28 1.62 16.20 -0.93
C ASP A 28 2.26 17.54 -1.32
N ARG A 29 3.40 17.49 -2.03
CA ARG A 29 4.08 18.69 -2.54
C ARG A 29 3.23 19.54 -3.49
N PHE A 30 2.33 18.91 -4.24
CA PHE A 30 1.40 19.63 -5.11
C PHE A 30 0.31 20.30 -4.28
N LEU A 31 -0.28 19.58 -3.34
CA LEU A 31 -1.34 20.08 -2.46
C LEU A 31 -0.85 21.21 -1.55
N GLU A 32 0.39 21.15 -1.06
CA GLU A 32 1.05 22.23 -0.30
C GLU A 32 1.10 23.56 -1.07
N ARG A 33 1.13 23.51 -2.41
CA ARG A 33 1.19 24.69 -3.28
C ARG A 33 -0.15 25.09 -3.85
N LEU A 34 -1.19 24.29 -3.62
CA LEU A 34 -2.52 24.49 -4.16
C LEU A 34 -3.27 25.50 -3.28
N ASP A 35 -3.84 26.54 -3.90
CA ASP A 35 -4.75 27.43 -3.18
C ASP A 35 -6.10 26.74 -2.99
N PHE A 36 -6.28 26.13 -1.81
CA PHE A 36 -7.53 25.47 -1.44
C PHE A 36 -8.73 26.44 -1.34
N HIS A 37 -8.49 27.74 -1.13
CA HIS A 37 -9.56 28.73 -1.06
C HIS A 37 -10.10 29.11 -2.45
N ALA A 38 -9.28 28.94 -3.49
CA ALA A 38 -9.71 29.13 -4.88
C ALA A 38 -10.51 27.93 -5.43
N LEU A 39 -10.57 26.81 -4.70
CA LEU A 39 -11.29 25.61 -5.11
C LEU A 39 -12.74 25.62 -4.60
N GLY A 40 -13.61 24.98 -5.39
CA GLY A 40 -14.97 24.68 -4.94
C GLY A 40 -14.97 23.66 -3.79
N VAL A 41 -15.93 23.78 -2.88
CA VAL A 41 -16.10 22.88 -1.72
C VAL A 41 -16.12 21.40 -2.12
N GLN A 42 -16.76 21.07 -3.24
CA GLN A 42 -16.82 19.70 -3.73
C GLN A 42 -15.44 19.16 -4.10
N THR A 43 -14.62 19.95 -4.80
CA THR A 43 -13.24 19.59 -5.15
C THR A 43 -12.38 19.41 -3.91
N CYS A 44 -12.51 20.29 -2.91
CA CYS A 44 -11.79 20.15 -1.64
C CYS A 44 -12.15 18.82 -0.93
N ARG A 45 -13.44 18.46 -0.91
CA ARG A 45 -13.89 17.18 -0.34
C ARG A 45 -13.30 15.99 -1.09
N GLU A 46 -13.32 16.00 -2.40
CA GLU A 46 -12.74 14.92 -3.23
C GLU A 46 -11.24 14.77 -3.00
N ILE A 47 -10.51 15.88 -2.86
CA ILE A 47 -9.08 15.87 -2.55
C ILE A 47 -8.82 15.18 -1.21
N VAL A 48 -9.55 15.58 -0.16
CA VAL A 48 -9.40 15.01 1.20
C VAL A 48 -9.78 13.53 1.24
N MET A 49 -10.87 13.15 0.57
CA MET A 49 -11.30 11.75 0.51
C MET A 49 -10.28 10.86 -0.21
N ALA A 50 -9.75 11.34 -1.33
CA ALA A 50 -8.70 10.63 -2.06
C ALA A 50 -7.40 10.54 -1.25
N ASP A 51 -7.11 11.55 -0.43
CA ASP A 51 -5.93 11.58 0.45
C ASP A 51 -6.04 10.54 1.56
N ASN A 52 -7.18 10.53 2.27
CA ASN A 52 -7.48 9.53 3.29
C ASN A 52 -7.40 8.10 2.73
N TYR A 53 -8.01 7.87 1.56
CA TYR A 53 -7.99 6.57 0.90
C TYR A 53 -6.56 6.16 0.52
N LEU A 54 -5.73 7.09 0.04
CA LEU A 54 -4.33 6.80 -0.31
C LEU A 54 -3.50 6.45 0.93
N ALA A 55 -3.63 7.23 2.01
CA ALA A 55 -2.94 6.98 3.27
C ALA A 55 -3.32 5.61 3.86
N GLU A 56 -4.62 5.31 3.88
CA GLU A 56 -5.16 4.02 4.33
C GLU A 56 -4.63 2.85 3.46
N THR A 57 -4.62 3.02 2.13
CA THR A 57 -4.10 2.02 1.20
C THR A 57 -2.62 1.74 1.43
N ILE A 58 -1.81 2.76 1.70
CA ILE A 58 -0.37 2.59 1.98
C ILE A 58 -0.18 1.86 3.31
N MET A 59 -0.87 2.30 4.37
CA MET A 59 -0.77 1.70 5.71
C MET A 59 -1.17 0.22 5.70
N PHE A 60 -2.34 -0.11 5.14
CA PHE A 60 -2.75 -1.51 5.02
C PHE A 60 -1.91 -2.30 4.04
N GLY A 61 -1.39 -1.65 2.99
CA GLY A 61 -0.46 -2.27 2.05
C GLY A 61 0.81 -2.77 2.74
N GLN A 62 1.40 -1.97 3.64
CA GLN A 62 2.57 -2.36 4.42
C GLN A 62 2.29 -3.58 5.30
N LEU A 63 1.14 -3.59 6.00
CA LEU A 63 0.69 -4.74 6.79
C LEU A 63 0.50 -6.00 5.92
N TYR A 64 -0.09 -5.82 4.74
CA TYR A 64 -0.31 -6.91 3.79
C TYR A 64 1.00 -7.50 3.24
N ALA A 65 1.99 -6.65 2.93
CA ALA A 65 3.31 -7.10 2.49
C ALA A 65 4.01 -7.94 3.59
N GLN A 66 3.95 -7.48 4.83
CA GLN A 66 4.48 -8.23 5.97
C GLN A 66 3.77 -9.57 6.14
N HIS A 67 2.44 -9.58 6.07
CA HIS A 67 1.64 -10.80 6.16
C HIS A 67 2.03 -11.84 5.10
N LEU A 68 2.25 -11.42 3.85
CA LEU A 68 2.71 -12.34 2.80
C LEU A 68 4.10 -12.91 3.09
N ALA A 69 5.04 -12.09 3.60
CA ALA A 69 6.37 -12.55 3.98
C ALA A 69 6.31 -13.60 5.10
N ASP A 70 5.48 -13.35 6.13
CA ASP A 70 5.29 -14.26 7.26
C ASP A 70 4.69 -15.60 6.81
N MET A 71 3.71 -15.57 5.89
CA MET A 71 3.10 -16.77 5.33
C MET A 71 4.09 -17.63 4.54
N ILE A 72 4.99 -17.00 3.77
CA ILE A 72 6.04 -17.72 3.03
C ILE A 72 7.07 -18.33 3.99
N ALA A 73 7.46 -17.60 5.03
CA ALA A 73 8.38 -18.08 6.04
C ALA A 73 7.81 -19.29 6.78
N LEU A 74 6.54 -19.22 7.21
CA LEU A 74 5.84 -20.33 7.86
C LEU A 74 5.73 -21.55 6.94
N GLY A 75 5.33 -21.36 5.68
CA GLY A 75 5.26 -22.46 4.71
C GLY A 75 6.59 -23.16 4.49
N THR A 76 7.69 -22.40 4.48
CA THR A 76 9.05 -22.93 4.37
C THR A 76 9.45 -23.73 5.62
N GLN A 77 9.14 -23.21 6.80
CA GLN A 77 9.40 -23.90 8.07
C GLN A 77 8.68 -25.24 8.14
N LEU A 78 7.35 -25.25 7.89
CA LEU A 78 6.54 -26.47 7.91
C LEU A 78 7.03 -27.52 6.90
N THR A 79 7.42 -27.08 5.70
CA THR A 79 7.99 -27.97 4.68
C THR A 79 9.32 -28.58 5.14
N SER A 80 10.15 -27.80 5.84
CA SER A 80 11.43 -28.28 6.37
C SER A 80 11.25 -29.30 7.50
N GLU A 81 10.27 -29.09 8.38
CA GLU A 81 9.94 -29.99 9.48
C GLU A 81 9.35 -31.31 8.96
N ALA A 82 8.43 -31.23 8.00
CA ALA A 82 7.87 -32.42 7.35
C ALA A 82 8.96 -33.29 6.70
N LYS A 83 9.95 -32.68 6.05
CA LYS A 83 11.10 -33.40 5.48
C LYS A 83 12.02 -34.04 6.52
N ARG A 84 12.10 -33.48 7.74
CA ARG A 84 12.91 -34.07 8.83
C ARG A 84 12.19 -35.21 9.54
N ALA A 85 10.86 -35.24 9.49
CA ALA A 85 10.04 -36.26 10.12
C ALA A 85 9.78 -37.50 9.23
N ALA A 86 10.12 -37.43 7.94
CA ALA A 86 10.04 -38.52 6.96
C ALA A 86 11.37 -39.25 6.81
#